data_AF-A0A3D6E0N7-F1
#
_entry.id   AF-A0A3D6E0N7-F1
#
_cell.length_a   1.000
_cell.length_b   1.000
_cell.length_c   1.000
_cell.angle_alpha   90.00
_cell.angle_beta   90.00
_cell.angle_gamma   90.00
#
_symmetry.space_group_name_H-M   'P 1'
#
loop_
_entity.id
_entity.type
_entity.pdbx_description
1 polymer ?
#
loop_
_entity_poly.entity_id
_entity_poly.type
_entity_poly.pdbx_seq_one_letter_code
_entity_poly.pdbx_strand_id
1 'polypeptide(L)' 'MFRLYRFALSGNSHKVRLVLWLLGVEHELAAAGAVTGQLLQVLQARLSDHSWLRRVRALPGYVGMAGMPGG' A
#
# COMPACT_ATOMS: atom_id res chain seq x y z
N MET A 1 4.95 -8.26 22.15
CA MET A 1 5.69 -7.19 21.44
C MET A 1 5.24 -7.20 19.99
N PHE A 2 4.43 -6.22 19.58
CA PHE A 2 3.88 -6.15 18.21
C PHE A 2 4.64 -5.12 17.37
N ARG A 3 4.78 -5.36 16.06
CA ARG A 3 5.45 -4.42 15.14
C ARG A 3 4.45 -3.86 14.14
N LEU A 4 4.29 -2.55 14.14
CA LEU A 4 3.47 -1.82 13.18
C LEU A 4 4.35 -1.41 11.99
N TYR A 5 4.21 -2.12 10.88
CA TYR A 5 4.80 -1.72 9.60
C TYR A 5 4.02 -0.55 9.02
N ARG A 6 4.68 0.60 8.91
CA ARG A 6 4.06 1.86 8.48
C ARG A 6 4.77 2.50 7.31
N PHE A 7 4.00 3.20 6.49
CA PHE A 7 4.54 4.22 5.59
C PHE A 7 4.34 5.58 6.25
N ALA A 8 5.38 6.41 6.33
CA ALA A 8 5.36 7.63 7.13
C ALA A 8 4.25 8.61 6.72
N LEU A 9 3.93 8.67 5.42
CA LEU A 9 2.89 9.54 4.86
C LEU A 9 1.49 8.88 4.83
N SER A 10 1.32 7.66 5.32
CA SER A 10 0.03 6.98 5.32
C SER A 10 -0.87 7.45 6.47
N GLY A 11 -1.97 8.12 6.12
CA GLY A 11 -3.02 8.48 7.07
C GLY A 11 -3.60 7.26 7.80
N ASN A 12 -3.68 6.10 7.14
CA ASN A 12 -4.13 4.87 7.77
C ASN A 12 -3.12 4.33 8.78
N SER A 13 -1.82 4.39 8.47
CA SER A 13 -0.78 4.04 9.45
C SER A 13 -0.82 4.95 10.67
N HIS A 14 -1.15 6.24 10.48
CA HIS A 14 -1.34 7.17 11.58
C HIS A 14 -2.54 6.78 12.45
N LYS A 15 -3.70 6.47 11.85
CA LYS A 15 -4.91 6.03 12.57
C LYS A 15 -4.65 4.78 13.41
N VAL A 16 -4.03 3.74 12.83
CA VAL A 16 -3.73 2.50 13.56
C VAL A 16 -2.80 2.76 14.74
N ARG A 17 -1.76 3.58 14.55
CA ARG A 17 -0.85 3.98 15.63
C ARG A 17 -1.59 4.71 16.77
N LEU A 18 -2.53 5.59 16.46
CA LEU A 18 -3.34 6.27 17.48
C LEU A 18 -4.20 5.28 18.28
N VAL A 19 -4.87 4.35 17.61
CA VAL A 19 -5.68 3.32 18.29
C VAL A 19 -4.80 2.48 19.21
N LEU A 20 -3.62 2.05 18.76
CA LEU A 20 -2.68 1.28 19.60
C LEU A 20 -2.26 2.08 20.84
N TRP A 21 -2.05 3.39 20.70
CA TRP A 21 -1.73 4.28 21.81
C TRP A 21 -2.89 4.41 22.81
N LEU A 22 -4.11 4.59 22.32
CA LEU A 22 -5.32 4.66 23.15
C LEU A 22 -5.58 3.36 23.92
N LEU A 23 -5.27 2.22 23.33
CA LEU A 23 -5.42 0.90 23.97
C LEU A 23 -4.26 0.52 24.89
N GLY A 24 -3.21 1.35 24.98
CA GLY A 24 -2.02 1.04 25.78
C GLY A 24 -1.23 -0.16 25.28
N VAL A 25 -1.34 -0.52 23.99
CA VAL A 25 -0.64 -1.66 23.41
C VAL A 25 0.78 -1.26 23.06
N GLU A 26 1.76 -1.87 23.72
CA GLU A 26 3.17 -1.70 23.36
C GLU A 26 3.44 -2.20 21.94
N HIS A 27 4.02 -1.32 21.12
CA HIS A 27 4.32 -1.61 19.74
C HIS A 27 5.59 -0.90 19.26
N GLU A 28 6.31 -1.57 18.37
CA GLU A 28 7.46 -1.04 17.67
C GLU A 28 7.05 -0.54 16.28
N LEU A 29 7.64 0.56 15.82
CA LEU A 29 7.38 1.11 14.49
C LEU A 29 8.46 0.64 13.50
N ALA A 30 8.06 -0.02 12.43
CA ALA A 30 8.96 -0.43 11.34
C ALA A 30 8.55 0.21 10.02
N ALA A 31 9.53 0.53 9.17
CA ALA A 31 9.27 1.03 7.83
C ALA A 31 8.68 -0.07 6.94
N ALA A 32 7.54 0.20 6.30
CA ALA A 32 6.87 -0.75 5.41
C ALA A 32 7.46 -0.78 3.99
N GLY A 33 8.43 0.07 3.66
CA GLY A 33 8.86 0.34 2.27
C GLY A 33 9.13 -0.92 1.43
N ALA A 34 9.99 -1.83 1.93
CA ALA A 34 10.34 -3.06 1.21
C ALA A 34 9.14 -4.02 1.04
N VAL A 35 8.36 -4.22 2.10
CA VAL A 35 7.18 -5.12 2.08
C VAL A 35 6.10 -4.59 1.16
N THR A 36 5.80 -3.29 1.21
CA THR A 36 4.82 -2.65 0.35
C THR A 36 5.22 -2.75 -1.12
N GLY A 37 6.50 -2.52 -1.45
CA GLY A 37 7.00 -2.65 -2.83
C GLY A 37 6.82 -4.07 -3.38
N GLN A 38 7.18 -5.09 -2.60
CA GLN A 38 6.99 -6.49 -2.98
C GLN A 38 5.51 -6.86 -3.14
N LEU A 39 4.64 -6.40 -2.23
CA LEU A 39 3.21 -6.69 -2.32
C LEU A 39 2.58 -6.08 -3.57
N LEU A 40 2.95 -4.85 -3.92
CA LEU A 40 2.48 -4.19 -5.14
C LEU A 40 2.92 -4.93 -6.40
N GLN A 41 4.13 -5.49 -6.43
CA GLN A 41 4.59 -6.32 -7.54
C GLN A 41 3.78 -7.61 -7.68
N VAL A 42 3.50 -8.31 -6.57
CA VAL A 42 2.67 -9.52 -6.57
C VAL A 42 1.25 -9.20 -7.03
N LEU A 43 0.65 -8.13 -6.50
CA LEU A 43 -0.69 -7.70 -6.89
C LEU A 43 -0.72 -7.33 -8.38
N GLN A 44 0.29 -6.61 -8.89
CA GLN A 44 0.37 -6.30 -10.30
C GLN A 44 0.44 -7.57 -11.16
N ALA A 45 1.31 -8.53 -10.81
CA ALA A 45 1.46 -9.78 -11.54
C ALA A 45 0.18 -10.63 -11.52
N ARG A 46 -0.61 -10.56 -10.44
CA ARG A 46 -1.86 -11.31 -10.31
C ARG A 46 -3.04 -10.62 -10.98
N LEU A 47 -3.04 -9.28 -11.00
CA LEU A 47 -4.19 -8.49 -11.42
C LEU A 47 -4.04 -7.90 -12.83
N SER A 48 -2.86 -7.97 -13.46
CA SER A 48 -2.57 -7.34 -14.75
C SER A 48 -3.53 -7.74 -15.86
N ASP A 49 -4.00 -8.98 -15.85
CA ASP A 49 -4.81 -9.55 -16.94
C ASP A 49 -6.31 -9.38 -16.71
N HIS A 50 -6.73 -8.85 -15.55
CA HIS A 50 -8.14 -8.63 -15.28
C HIS A 50 -8.73 -7.54 -16.19
N SER A 51 -9.82 -7.90 -16.89
CA SER A 51 -10.48 -7.04 -17.87
C SER A 51 -11.01 -5.73 -17.26
N TRP A 52 -11.49 -5.75 -16.02
CA TRP A 52 -11.94 -4.54 -15.33
C TRP A 52 -10.79 -3.57 -15.07
N LEU A 53 -9.60 -4.06 -14.71
CA LEU A 53 -8.44 -3.23 -14.45
C LEU A 53 -7.92 -2.58 -15.74
N ARG A 54 -7.92 -3.33 -16.85
CA ARG A 54 -7.62 -2.79 -18.19
C ARG A 54 -8.57 -1.66 -18.58
N ARG A 55 -9.88 -1.79 -18.30
CA ARG A 55 -10.86 -0.72 -18.56
C ARG A 55 -10.58 0.54 -17.76
N VAL A 56 -10.24 0.41 -16.47
CA VAL A 56 -9.91 1.56 -15.62
C VAL A 56 -8.67 2.31 -16.12
N ARG A 57 -7.63 1.58 -16.53
CA ARG A 57 -6.40 2.18 -17.09
C ARG A 57 -6.62 2.92 -18.42
N ALA A 58 -7.64 2.52 -19.18
CA ALA A 58 -7.99 3.16 -20.45
C ALA A 58 -8.88 4.42 -20.29
N LEU A 59 -9.26 4.79 -19.06
CA LEU A 59 -10.09 5.97 -18.83
C LEU A 59 -9.30 7.27 -19.12
N PRO A 60 -9.93 8.28 -19.76
CA PRO A 60 -9.31 9.59 -19.94
C PRO A 60 -8.91 10.19 -18.58
N GLY A 61 -7.66 10.64 -18.47
CA GLY A 61 -7.14 11.23 -17.23
C GLY A 61 -6.65 10.22 -16.19
N TYR A 62 -6.59 8.92 -16.51
CA TYR A 62 -5.89 7.95 -15.67
C TYR A 62 -4.39 8.28 -15.59
N VAL A 63 -3.86 8.43 -14.38
CA VAL A 63 -2.42 8.63 -14.11
C VAL A 63 -1.87 7.34 -13.49
N GLY A 64 -0.98 6.67 -14.22
CA GLY A 64 -0.31 5.47 -13.76
C GLY A 64 0.73 5.77 -12.67
N MET A 65 1.04 4.75 -11.86
CA MET A 65 2.15 4.83 -10.92
C MET A 65 3.48 4.71 -11.68
N ALA A 66 4.41 5.64 -11.45
CA ALA A 66 5.74 5.59 -12.03
C ALA A 66 6.43 4.24 -11.74
N GLY A 67 6.93 3.58 -12.79
CA GLY A 67 7.58 2.26 -12.69
C GLY A 67 6.65 1.05 -12.87
N MET A 68 5.37 1.22 -13.19
CA MET A 68 4.53 0.12 -13.67
C MET A 68 4.63 -0.08 -15.18
N PRO A 69 4.62 -1.34 -15.68
CA PRO A 69 4.55 -1.59 -17.12
C PRO A 69 3.18 -1.13 -17.67
N GLY A 70 3.23 -0.30 -18.70
CA GLY A 70 2.06 0.28 -19.38
C GLY A 70 1.65 1.69 -18.95
N GLY A 71 2.53 2.41 -18.25
CA GLY A 71 2.47 3.87 -18.12
C GLY A 71 3.19 4.57 -19.27
#